data_AF-A0A925DQ17-F1
#
_entry.id   AF-A0A925DQ17-F1
#
_cell.length_a   1.000
_cell.length_b   1.000
_cell.length_c   1.000
_cell.angle_alpha   90.00
_cell.angle_beta   90.00
_cell.angle_gamma   90.00
#
_symmetry.space_group_name_H-M   'P 1'
#
loop_
_entity.id
_entity.type
_entity.pdbx_description
1 polymer ?
#
loop_
_entity_poly.entity_id
_entity_poly.type
_entity_poly.pdbx_seq_one_letter_code
_entity_poly.pdbx_strand_id
1 'polypeptide(L)'
;METITQNSFTDKIIDGLKRAAVELEEFRLQAALGKMEAKDLFDDVKKKLHKSLHEANLDMDNVKLIVEKNTLKIKVAFEKLQVQLALGKAEGRDAFEAQRKKINIAINELETYIMENKETEKIYSLLLLDLKKFRIKLQILKLKFELKEFKTEEKMDGYKKSFHAKVAAAKENLHEKEKFAEKKWKNFSNEMHEAFSHLKTAFGA
;
A
#
# COMPACT_ATOMS: atom_id res chain seq x y z
N MET A 1 7.59 -22.45 32.27
CA MET A 1 7.59 -21.03 31.92
C MET A 1 7.33 -20.95 30.43
N GLU A 2 6.13 -20.52 30.06
CA GLU A 2 5.61 -20.56 28.70
C GLU A 2 6.22 -19.45 27.83
N THR A 3 7.00 -19.85 26.84
CA THR A 3 7.44 -19.00 25.73
C THR A 3 6.32 -18.94 24.68
N ILE A 4 5.26 -18.21 24.96
CA ILE A 4 4.19 -17.94 24.00
C ILE A 4 4.14 -16.42 23.79
N THR A 5 3.99 -15.98 22.54
CA THR A 5 3.69 -14.59 22.09
C THR A 5 4.83 -13.63 21.71
N GLN A 6 5.91 -14.09 21.08
CA GLN A 6 6.71 -13.22 20.22
C GLN A 6 6.68 -13.62 18.73
N ASN A 7 6.74 -14.91 18.39
CA ASN A 7 6.68 -15.35 16.99
C ASN A 7 5.42 -14.89 16.22
N SER A 8 4.23 -14.82 16.84
CA SER A 8 2.97 -14.66 16.09
C SER A 8 2.78 -13.32 15.36
N PHE A 9 3.36 -12.21 15.85
CA PHE A 9 3.17 -10.91 15.22
C PHE A 9 4.09 -10.71 14.01
N THR A 10 5.36 -11.09 14.13
CA THR A 10 6.31 -11.03 13.00
C THR A 10 5.95 -12.05 11.93
N ASP A 11 5.50 -13.25 12.31
CA ASP A 11 4.99 -14.23 11.35
C ASP A 11 3.82 -13.64 10.53
N LYS A 12 2.89 -12.92 11.17
CA LYS A 12 1.78 -12.22 10.47
C LYS A 12 2.28 -11.16 9.49
N ILE A 13 3.35 -10.42 9.82
CA ILE A 13 3.94 -9.42 8.95
C ILE A 13 4.67 -10.08 7.78
N ILE A 14 5.47 -11.11 8.04
CA ILE A 14 6.16 -11.90 7.01
C ILE A 14 5.13 -12.51 6.04
N ASP A 15 4.06 -13.11 6.56
CA ASP A 15 2.96 -13.62 5.75
C ASP A 15 2.24 -12.51 4.98
N GLY A 16 2.09 -11.33 5.60
CA GLY A 16 1.60 -10.12 4.94
C GLY A 16 2.47 -9.72 3.75
N LEU A 17 3.79 -9.68 3.91
CA LEU A 17 4.76 -9.35 2.87
C LEU A 17 4.76 -10.38 1.73
N LYS A 18 4.70 -11.68 2.06
CA LYS A 18 4.57 -12.77 1.07
C LYS A 18 3.30 -12.63 0.25
N ARG A 19 2.15 -12.46 0.92
CA ARG A 19 0.85 -12.23 0.26
C ARG A 19 0.88 -10.97 -0.59
N ALA A 20 1.51 -9.89 -0.11
CA ALA A 20 1.66 -8.65 -0.87
C ALA A 20 2.38 -8.87 -2.21
N ALA A 21 3.49 -9.61 -2.20
CA ALA A 21 4.25 -9.89 -3.40
C ALA A 21 3.44 -10.70 -4.43
N VAL A 22 2.65 -11.68 -3.97
CA VAL A 22 1.76 -12.50 -4.81
C VAL A 22 0.60 -11.66 -5.36
N GLU A 23 -0.12 -10.92 -4.51
CA GLU A 23 -1.24 -10.06 -4.92
C GLU A 23 -0.83 -9.02 -5.96
N LEU A 24 0.37 -8.44 -5.82
CA LEU A 24 0.89 -7.46 -6.78
C LEU A 24 1.19 -8.10 -8.13
N GLU A 25 1.67 -9.34 -8.15
CA GLU A 25 1.90 -10.08 -9.39
C GLU A 25 0.59 -10.42 -10.10
N GLU A 26 -0.38 -10.96 -9.36
CA GLU A 26 -1.72 -11.26 -9.86
C GLU A 26 -2.38 -10.01 -10.43
N PHE A 27 -2.31 -8.88 -9.70
CA PHE A 27 -2.86 -7.62 -10.17
C PHE A 27 -2.20 -7.13 -11.46
N ARG A 28 -0.86 -7.25 -11.55
CA ARG A 28 -0.13 -6.92 -12.78
C ARG A 28 -0.58 -7.80 -13.94
N LEU A 29 -0.75 -9.10 -13.72
CA LEU A 29 -1.20 -10.04 -14.76
C LEU A 29 -2.62 -9.68 -15.21
N GLN A 30 -3.54 -9.43 -14.27
CA GLN A 30 -4.90 -8.96 -14.57
C GLN A 30 -4.91 -7.64 -15.35
N ALA A 31 -4.05 -6.69 -14.97
CA ALA A 31 -3.91 -5.42 -15.67
C ALA A 31 -3.43 -5.63 -17.12
N ALA A 32 -2.45 -6.51 -17.33
CA ALA A 32 -1.86 -6.82 -18.64
C ALA A 32 -2.77 -7.64 -19.56
N LEU A 33 -3.57 -8.56 -19.01
CA LEU A 33 -4.48 -9.42 -19.77
C LEU A 33 -5.66 -8.66 -20.41
N GLY A 34 -5.85 -7.38 -20.09
CA GLY A 34 -6.87 -6.52 -20.73
C GLY A 34 -8.33 -6.89 -20.44
N LYS A 35 -8.61 -7.99 -19.72
CA LYS A 35 -9.96 -8.53 -19.45
C LYS A 35 -10.89 -7.58 -18.71
N MET A 36 -10.37 -6.57 -18.01
CA MET A 36 -11.12 -5.51 -17.37
C MET A 36 -10.63 -4.13 -17.83
N GLU A 37 -11.55 -3.17 -17.94
CA GLU A 37 -11.19 -1.79 -18.19
C GLU A 37 -10.39 -1.20 -17.02
N ALA A 38 -9.54 -0.22 -17.32
CA ALA A 38 -8.71 0.41 -16.29
C ALA A 38 -9.55 1.10 -15.20
N LYS A 39 -10.75 1.60 -15.56
CA LYS A 39 -11.71 2.19 -14.62
C LYS A 39 -12.25 1.15 -13.63
N ASP A 40 -12.59 -0.05 -14.09
CA ASP A 40 -13.18 -1.10 -13.26
C ASP A 40 -12.15 -1.63 -12.26
N LEU A 41 -10.91 -1.82 -12.73
CA LEU A 41 -9.79 -2.18 -11.86
C LEU A 41 -9.50 -1.10 -10.82
N PHE A 42 -9.61 0.19 -11.19
CA PHE A 42 -9.42 1.28 -10.26
C PHE A 42 -10.49 1.27 -9.16
N ASP A 43 -11.76 1.09 -9.51
CA ASP A 43 -12.85 1.02 -8.55
C ASP A 43 -12.75 -0.20 -7.62
N ASP A 44 -12.35 -1.36 -8.14
CA ASP A 44 -12.07 -2.56 -7.32
C ASP A 44 -10.93 -2.32 -6.31
N VAL A 45 -9.83 -1.72 -6.77
CA VAL A 45 -8.69 -1.40 -5.91
C VAL A 45 -9.06 -0.39 -4.82
N LYS A 46 -9.89 0.61 -5.12
CA LYS A 46 -10.43 1.54 -4.11
C LYS A 46 -11.29 0.82 -3.07
N LYS A 47 -12.19 -0.06 -3.49
CA LYS A 47 -13.06 -0.83 -2.58
C LYS A 47 -12.25 -1.72 -1.63
N LYS A 48 -11.22 -2.40 -2.15
CA LYS A 48 -10.32 -3.24 -1.34
C LYS A 48 -9.61 -2.42 -0.26
N LEU A 49 -9.03 -1.27 -0.61
CA LEU A 49 -8.40 -0.42 0.40
C LEU A 49 -9.42 0.15 1.40
N HIS A 50 -10.61 0.52 0.94
CA HIS A 50 -11.68 0.98 1.84
C HIS A 50 -12.04 -0.10 2.89
N LYS A 51 -12.04 -1.37 2.48
CA LYS A 51 -12.27 -2.50 3.40
C LYS A 51 -11.12 -2.66 4.40
N SER A 52 -9.86 -2.67 3.96
CA SER A 52 -8.70 -2.71 4.86
C SER A 52 -8.71 -1.57 5.87
N LEU A 53 -9.13 -0.38 5.43
CA LEU A 53 -9.33 0.76 6.31
C LEU A 53 -10.44 0.45 7.34
N HIS A 54 -11.61 0.01 6.90
CA HIS A 54 -12.67 -0.32 7.85
C HIS A 54 -12.21 -1.32 8.92
N GLU A 55 -11.49 -2.38 8.53
CA GLU A 55 -10.93 -3.38 9.44
C GLU A 55 -9.91 -2.76 10.43
N ALA A 56 -8.96 -1.95 9.95
CA ALA A 56 -7.96 -1.31 10.81
C ALA A 56 -8.57 -0.29 11.80
N ASN A 57 -9.68 0.35 11.45
CA ASN A 57 -10.38 1.28 12.34
C ASN A 57 -11.13 0.55 13.47
N LEU A 58 -11.64 -0.66 13.22
CA LEU A 58 -12.24 -1.48 14.27
C LEU A 58 -11.20 -1.92 15.31
N ASP A 59 -9.99 -2.24 14.86
CA ASP A 59 -8.88 -2.57 15.77
C ASP A 59 -8.46 -1.36 16.62
N MET A 60 -8.52 -0.15 16.08
CA MET A 60 -8.21 1.11 16.78
C MET A 60 -9.12 1.38 17.97
N ASP A 61 -10.42 1.15 17.81
CA ASP A 61 -11.40 1.37 18.89
C ASP A 61 -11.18 0.40 20.07
N ASN A 62 -10.58 -0.78 19.82
CA ASN A 62 -10.19 -1.73 20.85
C ASN A 62 -8.87 -1.36 21.57
N VAL A 63 -7.99 -0.60 20.91
CA VAL A 63 -6.64 -0.23 21.42
C VAL A 63 -6.61 1.17 22.07
N LYS A 64 -7.72 1.90 22.05
CA LYS A 64 -7.92 3.31 22.44
C LYS A 64 -7.43 3.74 23.83
N LEU A 65 -6.95 2.82 24.67
CA LEU A 65 -6.52 3.10 26.04
C LEU A 65 -5.13 3.75 26.18
N ILE A 66 -4.32 3.89 25.11
CA ILE A 66 -2.86 4.17 25.29
C ILE A 66 -2.36 5.54 24.78
N VAL A 67 -2.97 6.21 23.78
CA VAL A 67 -2.43 7.52 23.26
C VAL A 67 -3.52 8.46 22.70
N GLU A 68 -4.13 9.32 23.52
CA GLU A 68 -5.32 10.10 23.10
C GLU A 68 -5.07 11.11 21.95
N LYS A 69 -3.97 11.87 21.95
CA LYS A 69 -3.78 12.97 20.99
C LYS A 69 -3.39 12.53 19.58
N ASN A 70 -2.53 11.51 19.43
CA ASN A 70 -2.11 11.03 18.10
C ASN A 70 -3.22 10.21 17.43
N THR A 71 -3.99 9.47 18.24
CA THR A 71 -5.17 8.71 17.81
C THR A 71 -6.20 9.59 17.10
N LEU A 72 -6.45 10.81 17.59
CA LEU A 72 -7.36 11.74 16.92
C LEU A 72 -6.88 12.17 15.52
N LYS A 73 -5.59 12.48 15.37
CA LYS A 73 -5.02 12.83 14.05
C LYS A 73 -5.10 11.67 13.06
N ILE A 74 -4.77 10.47 13.51
CA ILE A 74 -4.86 9.24 12.71
C ILE A 74 -6.30 9.03 12.26
N LYS A 75 -7.28 9.17 13.16
CA LYS A 75 -8.71 9.03 12.84
C LYS A 75 -9.18 10.04 11.80
N VAL A 76 -8.81 11.32 11.94
CA VAL A 76 -9.17 12.36 10.95
C VAL A 76 -8.55 12.06 9.57
N ALA A 77 -7.28 11.66 9.53
CA ALA A 77 -6.62 11.28 8.27
C ALA A 77 -7.27 10.03 7.65
N PHE A 78 -7.78 9.12 8.48
CA PHE A 78 -8.54 7.95 8.08
C PHE A 78 -9.82 8.31 7.34
N GLU A 79 -10.65 9.15 7.97
CA GLU A 79 -11.92 9.60 7.42
C GLU A 79 -11.70 10.36 6.12
N LYS A 80 -10.65 11.20 6.07
CA LYS A 80 -10.24 11.90 4.84
C LYS A 80 -9.88 10.93 3.71
N LEU A 81 -9.12 9.87 4.00
CA LEU A 81 -8.79 8.86 3.00
C LEU A 81 -10.03 8.08 2.55
N GLN A 82 -10.93 7.69 3.47
CA GLN A 82 -12.19 7.03 3.14
C GLN A 82 -13.05 7.88 2.20
N VAL A 83 -13.16 9.18 2.47
CA VAL A 83 -13.84 10.14 1.58
C VAL A 83 -13.19 10.13 0.20
N GLN A 84 -11.86 10.24 0.10
CA GLN A 84 -11.20 10.20 -1.21
C GLN A 84 -11.39 8.85 -1.95
N LEU A 85 -11.53 7.73 -1.24
CA LEU A 85 -11.81 6.43 -1.87
C LEU A 85 -13.26 6.33 -2.36
N ALA A 86 -14.21 6.95 -1.64
CA ALA A 86 -15.61 7.03 -2.04
C ALA A 86 -15.85 8.00 -3.20
N LEU A 87 -15.01 9.02 -3.35
CA LEU A 87 -15.12 10.01 -4.41
C LEU A 87 -14.62 9.51 -5.78
N GLY A 88 -15.26 10.05 -6.82
CA GLY A 88 -14.82 10.02 -8.22
C GLY A 88 -14.92 8.64 -8.89
N LYS A 89 -15.57 8.60 -10.06
CA LYS A 89 -15.36 7.53 -11.03
C LYS A 89 -14.20 7.93 -11.93
N ALA A 90 -13.28 7.00 -12.21
CA ALA A 90 -12.20 7.25 -13.17
C ALA A 90 -12.72 7.15 -14.61
N GLU A 91 -13.58 8.09 -15.02
CA GLU A 91 -14.15 8.18 -16.37
C GLU A 91 -13.14 8.75 -17.37
N GLY A 92 -11.90 8.24 -17.34
CA GLY A 92 -10.80 8.68 -18.20
C GLY A 92 -9.50 8.95 -17.44
N ARG A 93 -8.42 9.19 -18.20
CA ARG A 93 -7.07 9.42 -17.68
C ARG A 93 -6.98 10.63 -16.76
N ASP A 94 -7.57 11.75 -17.16
CA ASP A 94 -7.46 13.00 -16.38
C ASP A 94 -8.22 12.89 -15.06
N ALA A 95 -9.41 12.30 -15.09
CA ALA A 95 -10.19 12.00 -13.89
C ALA A 95 -9.44 11.03 -12.97
N PHE A 96 -8.82 9.99 -13.53
CA PHE A 96 -7.96 9.07 -12.80
C PHE A 96 -6.77 9.78 -12.15
N GLU A 97 -6.01 10.58 -12.90
CA GLU A 97 -4.79 11.22 -12.39
C GLU A 97 -5.09 12.28 -11.32
N ALA A 98 -6.18 13.03 -11.49
CA ALA A 98 -6.67 13.95 -10.48
C ALA A 98 -7.04 13.22 -9.18
N GLN A 99 -7.76 12.09 -9.28
CA GLN A 99 -8.15 11.31 -8.11
C GLN A 99 -6.95 10.61 -7.46
N ARG A 100 -6.02 10.07 -8.26
CA ARG A 100 -4.77 9.43 -7.82
C ARG A 100 -3.96 10.38 -6.94
N LYS A 101 -3.81 11.65 -7.36
CA LYS A 101 -3.09 12.67 -6.59
C LYS A 101 -3.74 12.95 -5.25
N LYS A 102 -5.07 13.13 -5.22
CA LYS A 102 -5.82 13.37 -3.97
C LYS A 102 -5.69 12.19 -2.99
N ILE A 103 -5.82 10.98 -3.50
CA ILE A 103 -5.64 9.77 -2.68
C ILE A 103 -4.21 9.68 -2.15
N ASN A 104 -3.19 9.90 -2.99
CA ASN A 104 -1.79 9.88 -2.54
C ASN A 104 -1.49 10.91 -1.44
N ILE A 105 -2.07 12.11 -1.52
CA ILE A 105 -1.95 13.13 -0.47
C ILE A 105 -2.56 12.62 0.85
N ALA A 106 -3.79 12.06 0.80
CA ALA A 106 -4.44 11.52 1.99
C ALA A 106 -3.68 10.34 2.60
N ILE A 107 -3.10 9.45 1.76
CA ILE A 107 -2.23 8.36 2.23
C ILE A 107 -0.97 8.91 2.89
N ASN A 108 -0.31 9.92 2.29
CA ASN A 108 0.91 10.52 2.87
C ASN A 108 0.66 11.08 4.27
N GLU A 109 -0.45 11.77 4.46
CA GLU A 109 -0.85 12.35 5.73
C GLU A 109 -1.12 11.26 6.79
N LEU A 110 -1.90 10.23 6.44
CA LEU A 110 -2.16 9.10 7.33
C LEU A 110 -0.88 8.36 7.73
N GLU A 111 -0.01 8.06 6.76
CA GLU A 111 1.28 7.41 7.04
C GLU A 111 2.15 8.25 7.96
N THR A 112 2.15 9.57 7.80
CA THR A 112 2.94 10.47 8.64
C THR A 112 2.49 10.36 10.09
N TYR A 113 1.18 10.44 10.36
CA TYR A 113 0.66 10.33 11.72
C TYR A 113 0.84 8.95 12.34
N ILE A 114 0.75 7.88 11.55
CA ILE A 114 1.03 6.52 12.02
C ILE A 114 2.51 6.37 12.40
N MET A 115 3.42 6.89 11.57
CA MET A 115 4.88 6.74 11.74
C MET A 115 5.49 7.74 12.74
N GLU A 116 4.73 8.77 13.19
CA GLU A 116 5.16 9.70 14.24
C GLU A 116 5.45 9.00 15.58
N ASN A 117 4.87 7.82 15.82
CA ASN A 117 5.03 7.06 17.06
C ASN A 117 5.20 5.55 16.77
N LYS A 118 6.18 4.93 17.45
CA LYS A 118 6.54 3.51 17.24
C LYS A 118 5.45 2.52 17.62
N GLU A 119 4.64 2.85 18.63
CA GLU A 119 3.54 1.99 19.08
C GLU A 119 2.40 2.02 18.05
N THR A 120 2.03 3.21 17.56
CA THR A 120 1.04 3.33 16.47
C THR A 120 1.55 2.68 15.19
N GLU A 121 2.83 2.85 14.86
CA GLU A 121 3.43 2.20 13.70
C GLU A 121 3.34 0.68 13.78
N LYS A 122 3.61 0.10 14.96
CA LYS A 122 3.46 -1.32 15.22
C LYS A 122 2.00 -1.77 15.05
N ILE A 123 1.06 -1.05 15.66
CA ILE A 123 -0.39 -1.36 15.58
C ILE A 123 -0.86 -1.34 14.12
N TYR A 124 -0.49 -0.33 13.34
CA TYR A 124 -0.95 -0.13 11.97
C TYR A 124 -0.01 -0.70 10.90
N SER A 125 0.94 -1.54 11.27
CA SER A 125 1.93 -2.12 10.35
C SER A 125 1.30 -2.82 9.13
N LEU A 126 0.23 -3.61 9.33
CA LEU A 126 -0.49 -4.25 8.23
C LEU A 126 -1.21 -3.22 7.34
N LEU A 127 -1.79 -2.17 7.93
CA LEU A 127 -2.40 -1.08 7.18
C LEU A 127 -1.34 -0.32 6.35
N LEU A 128 -0.18 0.00 6.93
CA LEU A 128 0.93 0.62 6.20
C LEU A 128 1.33 -0.21 4.98
N LEU A 129 1.39 -1.54 5.12
CA LEU A 129 1.64 -2.45 3.99
C LEU A 129 0.55 -2.36 2.92
N ASP A 130 -0.73 -2.37 3.32
CA ASP A 130 -1.86 -2.21 2.41
C ASP A 130 -1.83 -0.87 1.65
N LEU A 131 -1.47 0.23 2.32
CA LEU A 131 -1.28 1.54 1.70
C LEU A 131 -0.14 1.53 0.67
N LYS A 132 0.97 0.83 0.93
CA LYS A 132 2.05 0.66 -0.06
C LYS A 132 1.59 -0.17 -1.25
N LYS A 133 0.95 -1.32 -1.03
CA LYS A 133 0.37 -2.15 -2.10
C LYS A 133 -0.55 -1.33 -2.98
N PHE A 134 -1.41 -0.52 -2.37
CA PHE A 134 -2.35 0.33 -3.08
C PHE A 134 -1.64 1.35 -3.98
N ARG A 135 -0.60 2.05 -3.49
CA ARG A 135 0.18 2.98 -4.34
C ARG A 135 0.81 2.27 -5.53
N ILE A 136 1.33 1.06 -5.35
CA ILE A 136 1.89 0.26 -6.46
C ILE A 136 0.78 -0.06 -7.47
N LYS A 137 -0.39 -0.52 -7.01
CA LYS A 137 -1.55 -0.76 -7.88
C LYS A 137 -1.99 0.50 -8.64
N LEU A 138 -1.95 1.68 -8.01
CA LEU A 138 -2.20 2.96 -8.70
C LEU A 138 -1.14 3.28 -9.77
N GLN A 139 0.13 2.99 -9.53
CA GLN A 139 1.16 3.17 -10.55
C GLN A 139 0.94 2.21 -11.74
N ILE A 140 0.58 0.96 -11.47
CA ILE A 140 0.24 -0.02 -12.51
C ILE A 140 -0.95 0.46 -13.36
N LEU A 141 -1.98 1.02 -12.72
CA LEU A 141 -3.14 1.57 -13.41
C LEU A 141 -2.80 2.82 -14.24
N LYS A 142 -1.97 3.72 -13.71
CA LYS A 142 -1.47 4.87 -14.46
C LYS A 142 -0.80 4.42 -15.77
N LEU A 143 0.09 3.45 -15.67
CA LEU A 143 0.77 2.87 -16.83
C LEU A 143 -0.23 2.24 -17.81
N LYS A 144 -1.27 1.56 -17.32
CA LYS A 144 -2.34 1.01 -18.18
C LYS A 144 -3.13 2.09 -18.91
N PHE A 145 -3.41 3.23 -18.28
CA PHE A 145 -4.05 4.38 -18.94
C PHE A 145 -3.13 5.00 -20.00
N GLU A 146 -1.84 5.14 -19.71
CA GLU A 146 -0.85 5.68 -20.65
C GLU A 146 -0.62 4.74 -21.85
N LEU A 147 -0.58 3.42 -21.62
CA LEU A 147 -0.43 2.41 -22.67
C LEU A 147 -1.57 2.40 -23.70
N LYS A 148 -2.81 2.69 -23.28
CA LYS A 148 -3.95 2.81 -24.21
C LYS A 148 -3.82 4.01 -25.16
N GLU A 149 -2.99 5.00 -24.85
CA GLU A 149 -2.79 6.20 -25.68
C GLU A 149 -1.60 6.08 -26.65
N PHE A 150 -0.69 5.11 -26.46
CA PHE A 150 0.46 4.95 -27.35
C PHE A 150 0.07 4.24 -28.65
N LYS A 151 0.28 4.93 -29.77
CA LYS A 151 0.09 4.42 -31.13
C LYS A 151 1.33 3.72 -31.71
N THR A 152 2.48 3.76 -31.02
CA THR A 152 3.76 3.25 -31.55
C THR A 152 4.35 2.14 -30.67
N GLU A 153 4.83 1.07 -31.32
CA GLU A 153 5.35 -0.15 -30.67
C GLU A 153 6.57 0.10 -29.77
N GLU A 154 7.46 1.01 -30.17
CA GLU A 154 8.69 1.31 -29.43
C GLU A 154 8.41 1.97 -28.06
N LYS A 155 7.44 2.89 -28.00
CA LYS A 155 6.98 3.47 -26.73
C LYS A 155 6.30 2.39 -25.88
N MET A 156 5.49 1.53 -26.49
CA MET A 156 4.84 0.42 -25.78
C MET A 156 5.86 -0.53 -25.12
N ASP A 157 6.97 -0.84 -25.79
CA ASP A 157 8.01 -1.73 -25.25
C ASP A 157 8.87 -1.09 -24.15
N GLY A 158 9.20 0.20 -24.27
CA GLY A 158 9.87 0.94 -23.19
C GLY A 158 9.03 0.98 -21.91
N TYR A 159 7.72 1.16 -22.04
CA TYR A 159 6.78 1.15 -20.93
C TYR A 159 6.60 -0.23 -20.30
N LYS A 160 6.52 -1.31 -21.10
CA LYS A 160 6.51 -2.68 -20.58
C LYS A 160 7.77 -2.99 -19.78
N LYS A 161 8.95 -2.60 -20.28
CA LYS A 161 10.22 -2.77 -19.55
C LYS A 161 10.24 -2.00 -18.24
N SER A 162 9.84 -0.71 -18.26
CA SER A 162 9.73 0.11 -17.05
C SER A 162 8.76 -0.50 -16.02
N PHE A 163 7.64 -1.04 -16.49
CA PHE A 163 6.66 -1.73 -15.67
C PHE A 163 7.22 -2.98 -15.01
N HIS A 164 7.86 -3.88 -15.78
CA HIS A 164 8.49 -5.08 -15.23
C HIS A 164 9.57 -4.74 -14.21
N ALA A 165 10.42 -3.74 -14.50
CA ALA A 165 11.47 -3.29 -13.60
C ALA A 165 10.90 -2.76 -12.26
N LYS A 166 9.85 -1.93 -12.30
CA LYS A 166 9.22 -1.39 -11.09
C LYS A 166 8.54 -2.46 -10.24
N VAL A 167 7.87 -3.44 -10.86
CA VAL A 167 7.27 -4.56 -10.11
C VAL A 167 8.34 -5.48 -9.54
N ALA A 168 9.40 -5.77 -10.31
CA ALA A 168 10.53 -6.56 -9.82
C ALA A 168 11.20 -5.87 -8.62
N ALA A 169 11.47 -4.58 -8.72
CA ALA A 169 12.02 -3.77 -7.63
C ALA A 169 11.08 -3.77 -6.40
N ALA A 170 9.77 -3.67 -6.59
CA ALA A 170 8.80 -3.75 -5.49
C ALA A 170 8.90 -5.09 -4.74
N LYS A 171 8.98 -6.19 -5.50
CA LYS A 171 9.09 -7.55 -4.95
C LYS A 171 10.42 -7.78 -4.24
N GLU A 172 11.51 -7.37 -4.85
CA GLU A 172 12.84 -7.49 -4.27
C GLU A 172 12.93 -6.73 -2.94
N ASN A 173 12.42 -5.50 -2.89
CA ASN A 173 12.31 -4.74 -1.65
C ASN A 173 11.47 -5.48 -0.60
N LEU A 174 10.31 -6.07 -0.96
CA LEU A 174 9.50 -6.84 -0.01
C LEU A 174 10.25 -8.08 0.53
N HIS A 175 10.98 -8.80 -0.33
CA HIS A 175 11.76 -9.99 0.05
C HIS A 175 13.02 -9.67 0.87
N GLU A 176 13.70 -8.56 0.60
CA GLU A 176 14.80 -8.10 1.45
C GLU A 176 14.32 -7.78 2.86
N LYS A 177 13.14 -7.16 2.99
CA LYS A 177 12.56 -6.83 4.29
C LYS A 177 12.03 -8.06 5.03
N GLU A 178 11.50 -9.05 4.31
CA GLU A 178 11.21 -10.38 4.84
C GLU A 178 12.46 -10.99 5.50
N LYS A 179 13.57 -11.08 4.75
CA LYS A 179 14.85 -11.63 5.26
C LYS A 179 15.44 -10.84 6.43
N PHE A 180 15.19 -9.53 6.50
CA PHE A 180 15.68 -8.69 7.59
C PHE A 180 14.85 -8.90 8.87
N ALA A 181 13.51 -8.93 8.73
CA ALA A 181 12.59 -9.24 9.81
C ALA A 181 12.83 -10.64 10.41
N GLU A 182 13.19 -11.62 9.59
CA GLU A 182 13.58 -12.98 10.05
C GLU A 182 14.88 -12.97 10.89
N LYS A 183 15.82 -12.06 10.60
CA LYS A 183 17.18 -12.07 11.19
C LYS A 183 17.33 -11.27 12.48
N LYS A 184 16.51 -10.25 12.73
CA LYS A 184 16.72 -9.34 13.88
C LYS A 184 15.43 -9.03 14.63
N TRP A 185 14.99 -10.03 15.39
CA TRP A 185 13.84 -9.92 16.28
C TRP A 185 13.90 -8.75 17.30
N LYS A 186 15.09 -8.41 17.81
CA LYS A 186 15.24 -7.56 19.02
C LYS A 186 14.88 -6.08 18.82
N ASN A 187 14.79 -5.60 17.57
CA ASN A 187 14.51 -4.20 17.25
C ASN A 187 13.35 -4.00 16.26
N PHE A 188 12.47 -5.01 16.11
CA PHE A 188 11.43 -5.11 15.06
C PHE A 188 10.70 -3.79 14.71
N SER A 189 10.40 -2.92 15.68
CA SER A 189 9.79 -1.61 15.40
C SER A 189 10.67 -0.66 14.57
N ASN A 190 11.98 -0.58 14.84
CA ASN A 190 12.90 0.22 14.02
C ASN A 190 13.05 -0.37 12.62
N GLU A 191 13.00 -1.69 12.52
CA GLU A 191 13.17 -2.42 11.27
C GLU A 191 11.95 -2.27 10.36
N MET A 192 10.75 -2.27 10.95
CA MET A 192 9.51 -1.92 10.27
C MET A 192 9.54 -0.47 9.79
N HIS A 193 10.06 0.45 10.61
CA HIS A 193 10.18 1.85 10.23
C HIS A 193 11.09 2.03 9.03
N GLU A 194 12.28 1.41 9.06
CA GLU A 194 13.20 1.38 7.93
C GLU A 194 12.56 0.71 6.71
N ALA A 195 11.90 -0.43 6.89
CA ALA A 195 11.21 -1.15 5.81
C ALA A 195 10.17 -0.27 5.10
N PHE A 196 9.32 0.41 5.86
CA PHE A 196 8.31 1.30 5.31
C PHE A 196 8.90 2.58 4.73
N SER A 197 9.97 3.12 5.31
CA SER A 197 10.69 4.28 4.79
C SER A 197 11.29 4.00 3.41
N HIS A 198 11.96 2.85 3.22
CA HIS A 198 12.51 2.47 1.93
C HIS A 198 11.42 2.25 0.87
N LEU A 199 10.32 1.57 1.23
CA LEU A 199 9.17 1.42 0.33
C LEU A 199 8.51 2.77 -0.01
N LYS A 200 8.46 3.71 0.96
CA LYS A 200 8.00 5.08 0.71
C LYS A 200 8.90 5.79 -0.29
N THR A 201 10.22 5.68 -0.17
CA THR A 201 11.15 6.33 -1.10
C THR A 201 11.09 5.72 -2.50
N ALA A 202 10.97 4.40 -2.61
CA ALA A 202 10.91 3.72 -3.91
C ALA A 202 9.62 4.04 -4.70
N PHE A 203 8.51 4.32 -4.01
CA PHE A 203 7.18 4.45 -4.63
C PHE A 203 6.45 5.77 -4.36
N GLY A 204 7.00 6.62 -3.50
CA GLY A 204 6.46 7.92 -3.11
C GLY A 204 6.97 9.03 -4.03
N ALA A 205 6.27 9.21 -5.14
CA ALA A 205 6.26 10.42 -5.95
C ALA A 205 4.80 10.76 -6.33
#